data_AF-A0A2X1VJM5-F1
#
_entry.id   AF-A0A2X1VJM5-F1
#
_cell.length_a   1.000
_cell.length_b   1.000
_cell.length_c   1.000
_cell.angle_alpha   90.00
_cell.angle_beta   90.00
_cell.angle_gamma   90.00
#
_symmetry.space_group_name_H-M   'P 1'
#
loop_
_entity.id
_entity.type
_entity.pdbx_description
1 polymer ?
#
loop_
_entity_poly.entity_id
_entity_poly.type
_entity_poly.pdbx_seq_one_letter_code
_entity_poly.pdbx_strand_id
1 'polypeptide(L)'
;MSQVQDTHFSGMQFEPIRPHQRLIALAIMCALVAASNYFVQPQFHINDWLTLGAVTYPVTFLVTDLMNRRFGPQAARRIVYWGFAAALIVSIYLSTPRIALASGTAFLLAHVLDIFVFHRLRQQAWWLAPLLAGVLASVIDTFVFFAVAFVGTGVPWFTLTLGDLLLKVSLSIMLLAPFRALMWNLGTAKPKKNMVVSSD
;
A
#
# COMPACT_ATOMS: atom_id res chain seq x y z
N MET A 1 -4.58 3.12 37.40
CA MET A 1 -4.11 1.79 36.95
C MET A 1 -4.76 1.44 35.62
N SER A 2 -3.99 1.50 34.53
CA SER A 2 -4.26 0.86 33.24
C SER A 2 -3.06 1.14 32.30
N GLN A 3 -1.87 0.73 32.74
CA GLN A 3 -0.73 0.49 31.86
C GLN A 3 -1.01 -0.85 31.17
N VAL A 4 -1.86 -0.83 30.15
CA VAL A 4 -2.14 -2.01 29.33
C VAL A 4 -1.32 -1.89 28.05
N GLN A 5 -0.13 -2.48 28.11
CA GLN A 5 0.44 -3.28 27.02
C GLN A 5 0.99 -2.56 25.77
N ASP A 6 2.00 -1.71 25.95
CA ASP A 6 2.96 -1.34 24.87
C ASP A 6 4.19 -2.28 24.82
N THR A 7 4.01 -3.55 25.19
CA THR A 7 5.08 -4.56 25.14
C THR A 7 5.12 -5.21 23.75
N HIS A 8 5.78 -4.57 22.78
CA HIS A 8 6.54 -5.22 21.69
C HIS A 8 7.12 -4.25 20.63
N PHE A 9 6.76 -2.95 20.64
CA PHE A 9 7.12 -2.02 19.55
C PHE A 9 8.08 -0.88 19.93
N SER A 10 8.50 -0.78 21.19
CA SER A 10 9.27 0.35 21.75
C SER A 10 10.77 0.41 21.41
N GLY A 11 11.23 -0.37 20.42
CA GLY A 11 12.67 -0.61 20.19
C GLY A 11 13.30 0.01 18.94
N MET A 12 12.54 0.62 18.01
CA MET A 12 13.10 1.19 16.78
C MET A 12 13.05 2.71 16.75
N GLN A 13 14.14 3.32 16.28
CA GLN A 13 14.20 4.73 15.94
C GLN A 13 14.00 4.90 14.43
N PHE A 14 12.97 5.65 14.06
CA PHE A 14 12.68 6.01 12.67
C PHE A 14 13.23 7.40 12.38
N GLU A 15 13.80 7.57 11.19
CA GLU A 15 14.15 8.92 10.71
C GLU A 15 12.87 9.73 10.49
N PRO A 16 12.86 11.03 10.83
CA PRO A 16 11.77 11.90 10.44
C PRO A 16 11.76 12.09 8.91
N ILE A 17 10.58 12.04 8.31
CA ILE A 17 10.43 12.32 6.87
C ILE A 17 10.69 13.80 6.61
N ARG A 18 11.62 14.10 5.69
CA ARG A 18 11.89 15.48 5.29
C ARG A 18 10.71 16.04 4.47
N PRO A 19 10.44 17.36 4.49
CA PRO A 19 9.30 17.94 3.78
C PRO A 19 9.26 17.62 2.27
N HIS A 20 10.40 17.69 1.58
CA HIS A 20 10.47 17.36 0.15
C HIS A 20 10.21 15.88 -0.12
N GLN A 21 10.71 14.96 0.72
CA GLN A 21 10.45 13.53 0.60
C GLN A 21 8.95 13.23 0.79
N ARG A 22 8.32 13.91 1.73
CA ARG A 22 6.87 13.81 1.96
C ARG A 22 6.10 14.29 0.74
N LEU A 23 6.45 15.44 0.17
CA LEU A 23 5.78 15.98 -1.01
C LEU A 23 5.92 15.05 -2.22
N ILE A 24 7.13 14.53 -2.47
CA ILE A 24 7.38 13.57 -3.56
C ILE A 24 6.55 12.29 -3.35
N ALA A 25 6.58 11.71 -2.15
CA ALA A 25 5.82 10.50 -1.84
C ALA A 25 4.30 10.72 -2.00
N LEU A 26 3.77 11.87 -1.55
CA LEU A 26 2.37 12.22 -1.74
C LEU A 26 2.00 12.39 -3.22
N ALA A 27 2.86 13.05 -4.00
CA ALA A 27 2.63 13.25 -5.43
C ALA A 27 2.62 11.91 -6.19
N ILE A 28 3.58 11.03 -5.91
CA ILE A 28 3.64 9.69 -6.50
C ILE A 28 2.42 8.87 -6.10
N MET A 29 2.07 8.85 -4.80
CA MET A 29 0.90 8.11 -4.32
C MET A 29 -0.39 8.60 -4.98
N CYS A 30 -0.59 9.92 -5.03
CA CYS A 30 -1.75 10.54 -5.65
C CYS A 30 -1.84 10.17 -7.15
N ALA A 31 -0.74 10.29 -7.88
CA ALA A 31 -0.69 9.97 -9.30
C ALA A 31 -0.99 8.48 -9.57
N LEU A 32 -0.42 7.57 -8.80
CA LEU A 32 -0.64 6.13 -8.95
C LEU A 32 -2.10 5.74 -8.66
N VAL A 33 -2.71 6.30 -7.62
CA VAL A 33 -4.10 6.02 -7.26
C VAL A 33 -5.05 6.59 -8.32
N ALA A 34 -4.85 7.84 -8.74
CA ALA A 34 -5.67 8.47 -9.78
C ALA A 34 -5.55 7.72 -11.12
N ALA A 35 -4.33 7.34 -11.53
CA ALA A 35 -4.11 6.55 -12.74
C ALA A 35 -4.81 5.18 -12.66
N SER A 36 -4.71 4.48 -11.52
CA SER A 36 -5.36 3.18 -11.34
C SER A 36 -6.88 3.28 -11.42
N ASN A 37 -7.47 4.30 -10.81
CA ASN A 37 -8.92 4.56 -10.87
C ASN A 37 -9.40 4.91 -12.29
N TYR A 38 -8.57 5.59 -13.08
CA TYR A 38 -8.87 5.89 -14.47
C TYR A 38 -8.78 4.63 -15.34
N PHE A 39 -7.72 3.83 -15.19
CA PHE A 39 -7.46 2.64 -16.00
C PHE A 39 -8.28 1.40 -15.64
N VAL A 40 -8.99 1.39 -14.52
CA VAL A 40 -9.89 0.29 -14.14
C VAL A 40 -11.25 0.37 -14.82
N GLN A 41 -11.52 1.45 -15.56
CA GLN A 41 -12.82 1.64 -16.20
C GLN A 41 -13.00 0.68 -17.40
N PRO A 42 -14.26 0.33 -17.75
CA PRO A 42 -14.54 -0.69 -18.76
C PRO A 42 -13.86 -0.46 -20.12
N GLN A 43 -13.67 0.80 -20.53
CA GLN A 43 -12.99 1.12 -21.79
C GLN A 43 -11.49 0.78 -21.84
N PHE A 44 -10.87 0.48 -20.69
CA PHE A 44 -9.45 0.15 -20.56
C PHE A 44 -9.22 -1.32 -20.14
N HIS A 45 -10.25 -2.16 -20.21
CA HIS A 45 -10.10 -3.60 -20.02
C HIS A 45 -9.33 -4.19 -21.21
N ILE A 46 -8.26 -4.94 -20.91
CA ILE A 46 -7.48 -5.64 -21.95
C ILE A 46 -8.27 -6.85 -22.45
N ASN A 47 -8.95 -7.53 -21.52
CA ASN A 47 -9.81 -8.69 -21.76
C ASN A 47 -10.75 -8.89 -20.55
N ASP A 48 -11.54 -9.97 -20.55
CA ASP A 48 -12.47 -10.32 -19.46
C ASP A 48 -11.81 -10.69 -18.13
N TRP A 49 -10.47 -10.70 -18.07
CA TRP A 49 -9.67 -11.12 -16.91
C TRP A 49 -8.78 -9.99 -16.37
N LEU A 50 -8.46 -8.97 -17.16
CA LEU A 50 -7.43 -7.98 -16.84
C LEU A 50 -7.85 -6.54 -17.13
N THR A 51 -7.55 -5.66 -16.18
CA THR A 51 -7.65 -4.21 -16.34
C THR A 51 -6.26 -3.57 -16.39
N LEU A 52 -6.11 -2.42 -17.06
CA LEU A 52 -4.85 -1.68 -16.99
C LEU A 52 -4.57 -1.14 -15.57
N GLY A 53 -5.62 -0.90 -14.77
CA GLY A 53 -5.50 -0.54 -13.36
C GLY A 53 -4.81 -1.61 -12.51
N ALA A 54 -4.97 -2.90 -12.87
CA ALA A 54 -4.31 -4.02 -12.21
C ALA A 54 -2.78 -3.95 -12.25
N VAL A 55 -2.22 -3.28 -13.26
CA VAL A 55 -0.77 -3.12 -13.45
C VAL A 55 -0.22 -1.96 -12.62
N THR A 56 -0.94 -0.85 -12.57
CA THR A 56 -0.48 0.37 -11.88
C THR A 56 -0.65 0.27 -10.37
N TYR A 57 -1.66 -0.46 -9.91
CA TYR A 57 -2.02 -0.49 -8.50
C TYR A 57 -0.99 -1.14 -7.57
N PRO A 58 -0.34 -2.28 -7.91
CA PRO A 58 0.72 -2.87 -7.07
C PRO A 58 1.88 -1.94 -6.72
N VAL A 59 2.13 -0.93 -7.56
CA VAL A 59 3.17 0.07 -7.31
C VAL A 59 2.83 0.94 -6.09
N THR A 60 1.55 1.10 -5.74
CA THR A 60 1.13 1.81 -4.52
C THR A 60 1.57 1.10 -3.24
N PHE A 61 1.49 -0.23 -3.22
CA PHE A 61 2.02 -1.05 -2.13
C PHE A 61 3.54 -0.91 -2.01
N LEU A 62 4.26 -0.90 -3.13
CA LEU A 62 5.71 -0.63 -3.12
C LEU A 62 6.06 0.71 -2.45
N VAL A 63 5.34 1.78 -2.78
CA VAL A 63 5.54 3.09 -2.14
C VAL A 63 5.28 3.01 -0.64
N THR A 64 4.18 2.36 -0.25
CA THR A 64 3.78 2.20 1.15
C THR A 64 4.81 1.42 1.95
N ASP A 65 5.32 0.31 1.41
CA ASP A 65 6.35 -0.52 2.01
C ASP A 65 7.66 0.24 2.21
N LEU A 66 8.09 1.02 1.21
CA LEU A 66 9.29 1.85 1.31
C LEU A 66 9.15 2.90 2.41
N MET A 67 7.99 3.55 2.50
CA MET A 67 7.72 4.53 3.55
C MET A 67 7.67 3.87 4.94
N ASN A 68 7.04 2.70 5.06
CA ASN A 68 6.93 1.96 6.31
C ASN A 68 8.29 1.44 6.79
N ARG A 69 9.12 0.96 5.86
CA ARG A 69 10.47 0.48 6.16
C ARG A 69 11.33 1.60 6.74
N ARG A 70 11.37 2.75 6.08
CA ARG A 70 12.28 3.86 6.39
C ARG A 70 11.78 4.77 7.50
N PHE A 71 10.55 5.26 7.38
CA PHE A 71 9.97 6.29 8.24
C PHE A 71 8.96 5.74 9.25
N GLY A 72 8.67 4.44 9.17
CA GLY A 72 7.79 3.74 10.10
C GLY A 72 6.31 3.79 9.71
N PRO A 73 5.47 3.08 10.48
CA PRO A 73 4.08 2.84 10.13
C PRO A 73 3.24 4.13 10.17
N GLN A 74 3.57 5.06 11.07
CA GLN A 74 2.85 6.33 11.19
C GLN A 74 3.07 7.23 9.96
N ALA A 75 4.30 7.29 9.46
CA ALA A 75 4.62 8.06 8.26
C ALA A 75 3.96 7.45 7.02
N ALA A 76 4.02 6.12 6.87
CA ALA A 76 3.34 5.41 5.78
C ALA A 76 1.83 5.68 5.77
N ARG A 77 1.15 5.59 6.93
CA ARG A 77 -0.30 5.89 7.04
C ARG A 77 -0.62 7.32 6.59
N ARG A 78 0.21 8.29 6.96
CA ARG A 78 0.03 9.69 6.51
C ARG A 78 0.14 9.82 5.00
N ILE A 79 1.11 9.16 4.36
CA ILE A 79 1.25 9.19 2.90
C ILE A 79 0.03 8.55 2.23
N VAL A 80 -0.41 7.39 2.72
CA VAL A 80 -1.59 6.68 2.23
C VAL A 80 -2.84 7.55 2.33
N TYR A 81 -3.15 8.10 3.51
CA TYR A 81 -4.38 8.87 3.72
C TYR A 81 -4.41 10.18 2.93
N TRP A 82 -3.32 10.95 2.97
CA TRP A 82 -3.28 12.24 2.27
C TRP A 82 -3.12 12.08 0.76
N GLY A 83 -2.36 11.09 0.30
CA GLY A 83 -2.24 10.76 -1.12
C GLY A 83 -3.57 10.27 -1.70
N PHE A 84 -4.29 9.42 -0.96
CA PHE A 84 -5.63 8.99 -1.33
C PHE A 84 -6.65 10.12 -1.35
N ALA A 85 -6.67 10.98 -0.33
CA ALA A 85 -7.58 12.12 -0.30
C ALA A 85 -7.38 13.04 -1.52
N ALA A 86 -6.12 13.31 -1.88
CA ALA A 86 -5.80 14.08 -3.09
C ALA A 86 -6.24 13.34 -4.36
N ALA A 87 -5.96 12.05 -4.46
CA ALA A 87 -6.37 11.24 -5.61
C ALA A 87 -7.90 11.14 -5.73
N LEU A 88 -8.63 11.12 -4.62
CA LEU A 88 -10.08 11.06 -4.61
C LEU A 88 -10.69 12.35 -5.19
N ILE A 89 -10.13 13.52 -4.84
CA ILE A 89 -10.53 14.81 -5.43
C ILE A 89 -10.38 14.77 -6.95
N VAL A 90 -9.26 14.23 -7.45
CA VAL A 90 -9.04 14.06 -8.89
C VAL A 90 -10.01 13.02 -9.48
N SER A 91 -10.21 11.90 -8.79
CA SER A 91 -11.04 10.79 -9.24
C SER A 91 -12.51 11.13 -9.33
N ILE A 92 -13.01 12.10 -8.55
CA ILE A 92 -14.39 12.61 -8.65
C ILE A 92 -14.70 13.12 -10.06
N TYR A 93 -13.73 13.70 -10.76
CA TYR A 93 -13.91 14.19 -12.12
C TYR A 93 -13.63 13.13 -13.19
N LEU A 94 -12.91 12.06 -12.84
CA LEU A 94 -12.45 11.05 -13.79
C LEU A 94 -13.26 9.76 -13.75
N SER A 95 -13.96 9.44 -12.65
CA SER A 95 -14.57 8.13 -12.39
C SER A 95 -16.00 8.25 -11.89
N THR A 96 -16.78 7.17 -12.03
CA THR A 96 -18.14 7.13 -11.50
C THR A 96 -18.13 7.11 -9.96
N PRO A 97 -19.16 7.67 -9.28
CA PRO A 97 -19.24 7.65 -7.82
C PRO A 97 -19.12 6.25 -7.22
N ARG A 98 -19.67 5.25 -7.93
CA ARG A 98 -19.59 3.84 -7.53
C ARG A 98 -18.16 3.30 -7.54
N ILE A 99 -17.40 3.54 -8.61
CA ILE A 99 -15.98 3.14 -8.71
C ILE A 99 -15.15 3.88 -7.66
N ALA A 100 -15.43 5.17 -7.42
CA ALA A 100 -14.74 5.96 -6.41
C ALA A 100 -14.97 5.40 -4.99
N LEU A 101 -16.20 5.01 -4.64
CA LEU A 101 -16.52 4.36 -3.36
C LEU A 101 -15.88 2.97 -3.23
N ALA A 102 -15.91 2.17 -4.28
CA ALA A 102 -15.26 0.86 -4.31
C ALA A 102 -13.75 0.97 -4.11
N SER A 103 -13.10 1.87 -4.86
CA SER A 103 -11.67 2.16 -4.74
C SER A 103 -11.33 2.67 -3.34
N GLY A 104 -12.08 3.63 -2.81
CA GLY A 104 -11.77 4.19 -1.49
C GLY A 104 -11.88 3.21 -0.34
N THR A 105 -12.89 2.35 -0.36
CA THR A 105 -13.07 1.32 0.67
C THR A 105 -11.99 0.24 0.57
N ALA A 106 -11.74 -0.28 -0.63
CA ALA A 106 -10.70 -1.28 -0.89
C ALA A 106 -9.30 -0.77 -0.52
N PHE A 107 -8.96 0.42 -1.01
CA PHE A 107 -7.66 1.05 -0.82
C PHE A 107 -7.32 1.24 0.66
N LEU A 108 -8.25 1.80 1.45
CA LEU A 108 -7.99 2.08 2.86
C LEU A 108 -7.83 0.79 3.67
N LEU A 109 -8.69 -0.21 3.44
CA LEU A 109 -8.61 -1.51 4.12
C LEU A 109 -7.30 -2.22 3.78
N ALA A 110 -6.95 -2.28 2.50
CA ALA A 110 -5.75 -2.94 2.01
C ALA A 110 -4.48 -2.28 2.55
N HIS A 111 -4.37 -0.95 2.49
CA HIS A 111 -3.17 -0.25 2.95
C HIS A 111 -3.01 -0.25 4.47
N VAL A 112 -4.11 -0.25 5.23
CA VAL A 112 -4.04 -0.41 6.69
C VAL A 112 -3.53 -1.82 7.04
N LEU A 113 -4.03 -2.85 6.35
CA LEU A 113 -3.56 -4.22 6.52
C LEU A 113 -2.09 -4.37 6.12
N ASP A 114 -1.72 -3.84 4.96
CA ASP A 114 -0.35 -3.83 4.44
C ASP A 114 0.62 -3.26 5.48
N ILE A 115 0.36 -2.04 5.95
CA ILE A 115 1.22 -1.36 6.92
C ILE A 115 1.35 -2.18 8.21
N PHE A 116 0.24 -2.78 8.68
CA PHE A 116 0.22 -3.60 9.88
C PHE A 116 1.05 -4.88 9.72
N VAL A 117 0.78 -5.66 8.67
CA VAL A 117 1.48 -6.92 8.38
C VAL A 117 2.96 -6.67 8.13
N PHE A 118 3.29 -5.69 7.30
CA PHE A 118 4.66 -5.30 7.01
C PHE A 118 5.40 -4.93 8.28
N HIS A 119 4.79 -4.08 9.12
CA HIS A 119 5.42 -3.64 10.36
C HIS A 119 5.64 -4.80 11.33
N ARG A 120 4.73 -5.77 11.37
CA ARG A 120 4.87 -6.98 12.20
C ARG A 120 6.00 -7.89 11.70
N LEU A 121 6.17 -8.00 10.39
CA LEU A 121 7.15 -8.87 9.74
C LEU A 121 8.50 -8.20 9.46
N ARG A 122 8.67 -6.91 9.74
CA ARG A 122 9.86 -6.14 9.33
C ARG A 122 11.20 -6.65 9.84
N GLN A 123 11.22 -7.39 10.95
CA GLN A 123 12.45 -7.95 11.51
C GLN A 123 12.82 -9.31 10.90
N GLN A 124 11.95 -9.87 10.06
CA GLN A 124 12.22 -11.10 9.32
C GLN A 124 13.09 -10.83 8.09
N ALA A 125 13.21 -11.82 7.20
CA ALA A 125 13.89 -11.66 5.91
C ALA A 125 13.34 -10.44 5.15
N TRP A 126 14.24 -9.69 4.51
CA TRP A 126 13.93 -8.40 3.88
C TRP A 126 12.82 -8.46 2.83
N TRP A 127 12.63 -9.61 2.19
CA TRP A 127 11.62 -9.86 1.16
C TRP A 127 10.29 -10.35 1.74
N LEU A 128 10.29 -10.91 2.95
CA LEU A 128 9.10 -11.54 3.53
C LEU A 128 8.05 -10.50 3.91
N ALA A 129 8.50 -9.39 4.52
CA ALA A 129 7.62 -8.29 4.91
C ALA A 129 6.86 -7.67 3.71
N PRO A 130 7.53 -7.18 2.64
CA PRO A 130 6.84 -6.61 1.48
C PRO A 130 6.00 -7.65 0.72
N LEU A 131 6.48 -8.89 0.57
CA LEU A 131 5.75 -9.90 -0.18
C LEU A 131 4.44 -10.31 0.52
N LEU A 132 4.50 -10.68 1.81
CA LEU A 132 3.31 -11.14 2.53
C LEU A 132 2.33 -10.00 2.80
N ALA A 133 2.82 -8.80 3.12
CA ALA A 133 1.96 -7.64 3.31
C ALA A 133 1.23 -7.28 2.02
N GLY A 134 1.98 -7.13 0.91
CA GLY A 134 1.42 -6.80 -0.40
C GLY A 134 0.45 -7.84 -0.94
N VAL A 135 0.74 -9.15 -0.77
CA VAL A 135 -0.17 -10.22 -1.21
C VAL A 135 -1.47 -10.22 -0.40
N LEU A 136 -1.39 -10.17 0.93
CA LEU A 136 -2.59 -10.16 1.78
C LEU A 136 -3.44 -8.90 1.54
N ALA A 137 -2.78 -7.75 1.39
CA ALA A 137 -3.43 -6.49 1.07
C ALA A 137 -4.08 -6.53 -0.32
N SER A 138 -3.42 -7.09 -1.33
CA SER A 138 -3.96 -7.22 -2.69
C SER A 138 -5.19 -8.14 -2.74
N VAL A 139 -5.21 -9.22 -1.95
CA VAL A 139 -6.40 -10.09 -1.83
C VAL A 139 -7.58 -9.27 -1.30
N ILE A 140 -7.41 -8.58 -0.17
CA ILE A 140 -8.49 -7.77 0.41
C ILE A 140 -8.92 -6.66 -0.54
N ASP A 141 -7.97 -5.96 -1.15
CA ASP A 141 -8.21 -4.89 -2.11
C ASP A 141 -9.07 -5.36 -3.28
N THR A 142 -8.63 -6.38 -4.00
CA THR A 142 -9.28 -6.85 -5.22
C THR A 142 -10.67 -7.39 -4.92
N PHE A 143 -10.84 -8.19 -3.86
CA PHE A 143 -12.17 -8.71 -3.50
C PHE A 143 -13.15 -7.60 -3.11
N VAL A 144 -12.73 -6.65 -2.25
CA VAL A 144 -13.59 -5.53 -1.82
C VAL A 144 -13.90 -4.63 -3.02
N PHE A 145 -12.90 -4.30 -3.84
CA PHE A 145 -13.07 -3.43 -4.99
C PHE A 145 -14.07 -4.02 -5.99
N PHE A 146 -13.83 -5.23 -6.51
CA PHE A 146 -14.67 -5.81 -7.54
C PHE A 146 -16.08 -6.13 -7.03
N ALA A 147 -16.22 -6.53 -5.76
CA ALA A 147 -17.53 -6.70 -5.14
C ALA A 147 -18.32 -5.38 -5.14
N VAL A 148 -17.76 -4.29 -4.62
CA VAL A 148 -18.48 -3.01 -4.55
C VAL A 148 -18.70 -2.40 -5.95
N ALA A 149 -17.69 -2.49 -6.83
CA ALA A 149 -17.72 -1.89 -8.16
C ALA A 149 -18.71 -2.57 -9.12
N PHE A 150 -18.87 -3.90 -9.05
CA PHE A 150 -19.55 -4.67 -10.09
C PHE A 150 -20.66 -5.63 -9.62
N VAL A 151 -20.91 -5.77 -8.31
CA VAL A 151 -22.07 -6.56 -7.85
C VAL A 151 -23.38 -6.01 -8.45
N GLY A 152 -24.13 -6.86 -9.14
CA GLY A 152 -25.39 -6.47 -9.77
C GLY A 152 -25.27 -5.66 -11.07
N THR A 153 -24.09 -5.57 -11.70
CA THR A 153 -23.93 -4.92 -13.03
C THR A 153 -23.94 -5.89 -14.21
N GLY A 154 -24.05 -7.20 -13.97
CA GLY A 154 -23.98 -8.24 -15.00
C GLY A 154 -22.57 -8.58 -15.49
N VAL A 155 -21.55 -7.82 -15.05
CA VAL A 155 -20.13 -8.09 -15.34
C VAL A 155 -19.68 -9.32 -14.52
N PRO A 156 -18.91 -10.26 -15.11
CA PRO A 156 -18.40 -11.45 -14.41
C PRO A 156 -17.26 -11.07 -13.45
N TRP A 157 -17.60 -10.36 -12.38
CA TRP A 157 -16.65 -9.74 -11.47
C TRP A 157 -15.75 -10.74 -10.73
N PHE A 158 -16.19 -11.99 -10.54
CA PHE A 158 -15.35 -13.07 -10.01
C PHE A 158 -14.19 -13.43 -10.94
N THR A 159 -14.43 -13.53 -12.25
CA THR A 159 -13.39 -13.82 -13.25
C THR A 159 -12.37 -12.70 -13.29
N LEU A 160 -12.83 -11.45 -13.27
CA LEU A 160 -11.98 -10.27 -13.17
C LEU A 160 -11.16 -10.25 -11.87
N THR A 161 -11.79 -10.57 -10.73
CA THR A 161 -11.12 -10.66 -9.42
C THR A 161 -9.97 -11.65 -9.46
N LEU A 162 -10.16 -12.83 -10.05
CA LEU A 162 -9.13 -13.86 -10.14
C LEU A 162 -7.99 -13.45 -11.06
N GLY A 163 -8.29 -12.91 -12.24
CA GLY A 163 -7.27 -12.46 -13.20
C GLY A 163 -6.44 -11.28 -12.66
N ASP A 164 -7.12 -10.29 -12.07
CA ASP A 164 -6.49 -9.14 -11.41
C ASP A 164 -5.59 -9.60 -10.24
N LEU A 165 -6.08 -10.50 -9.38
CA LEU A 165 -5.30 -11.00 -8.26
C LEU A 165 -4.05 -11.76 -8.71
N LEU A 166 -4.16 -12.62 -9.72
CA LEU A 166 -3.00 -13.35 -10.28
C LEU A 166 -1.94 -12.38 -10.80
N LEU A 167 -2.36 -11.32 -11.49
CA LEU A 167 -1.44 -10.29 -11.96
C LEU A 167 -0.81 -9.52 -10.80
N LYS A 168 -1.60 -9.09 -9.81
CA LYS A 168 -1.10 -8.36 -8.63
C LYS A 168 -0.09 -9.17 -7.83
N VAL A 169 -0.32 -10.47 -7.65
CA VAL A 169 0.64 -11.37 -6.99
C VAL A 169 1.93 -11.49 -7.80
N SER A 170 1.82 -11.68 -9.12
CA SER A 170 2.97 -11.76 -10.03
C SER A 170 3.80 -10.48 -9.99
N LEU A 171 3.14 -9.32 -10.05
CA LEU A 171 3.78 -8.01 -9.94
C LEU A 171 4.38 -7.78 -8.55
N SER A 172 3.72 -8.22 -7.47
CA SER A 172 4.27 -8.10 -6.12
C SER A 172 5.61 -8.83 -5.98
N ILE A 173 5.73 -10.02 -6.58
CA ILE A 173 7.01 -10.76 -6.65
C ILE A 173 8.02 -9.96 -7.49
N MET A 174 7.62 -9.46 -8.65
CA MET A 174 8.49 -8.69 -9.54
C MET A 174 9.01 -7.40 -8.88
N LEU A 175 8.16 -6.74 -8.08
CA LEU A 175 8.46 -5.50 -7.36
C LEU A 175 9.38 -5.71 -6.15
N LEU A 176 9.70 -6.95 -5.75
CA LEU A 176 10.74 -7.21 -4.75
C LEU A 176 12.13 -6.75 -5.23
N ALA A 177 12.40 -6.86 -6.54
CA ALA A 177 13.66 -6.38 -7.12
C ALA A 177 13.84 -4.86 -6.98
N PRO A 178 12.91 -3.99 -7.46
CA PRO A 178 13.01 -2.56 -7.25
C PRO A 178 12.91 -2.17 -5.77
N PHE A 179 12.13 -2.89 -4.95
CA PHE A 179 12.12 -2.68 -3.51
C PHE A 179 13.51 -2.86 -2.90
N ARG A 180 14.20 -3.96 -3.23
CA ARG A 180 15.57 -4.22 -2.76
C ARG A 180 16.56 -3.16 -3.24
N ALA A 181 16.48 -2.78 -4.51
CA ALA A 181 17.37 -1.76 -5.09
C ALA A 181 17.18 -0.40 -4.39
N LEU A 182 15.94 0.00 -4.13
CA LEU A 182 15.63 1.27 -3.47
C LEU A 182 16.03 1.26 -1.99
N MET A 183 15.93 0.11 -1.30
CA MET A 183 16.42 -0.03 0.08
C MET A 183 17.93 0.21 0.21
N TRP A 184 18.74 -0.02 -0.82
CA TRP A 184 20.18 0.26 -0.76
C TRP A 184 20.46 1.76 -0.59
N ASN A 185 19.63 2.62 -1.18
CA ASN A 185 19.77 4.08 -1.11
C ASN A 185 18.94 4.72 0.01
N LEU A 186 17.98 3.98 0.56
CA LEU A 186 17.04 4.41 1.58
C LEU A 186 17.40 3.70 2.89
N GLY A 187 18.25 4.33 3.71
CA GLY A 187 18.78 3.76 4.96
C GLY A 187 17.73 3.08 5.85
N THR A 188 18.14 2.03 6.55
CA THR A 188 17.27 1.21 7.41
C THR A 188 17.09 1.84 8.80
N ALA A 189 15.91 1.63 9.40
CA ALA A 189 15.66 2.03 10.79
C ALA A 189 16.64 1.34 11.74
N LYS A 190 17.22 2.10 12.68
CA LYS A 190 18.23 1.60 13.62
C LYS A 190 17.58 1.14 14.94
N PRO A 191 18.09 0.07 15.58
CA PRO A 191 17.66 -0.30 16.93
C PRO A 191 18.01 0.81 17.92
N LYS A 192 17.09 1.09 18.86
CA LYS A 192 17.29 2.07 19.93
C LYS A 192 18.43 1.60 20.84
N LYS A 193 19.54 2.34 20.92
CA LYS A 193 20.65 2.02 21.84
C LYS A 193 20.17 2.31 23.27
N ASN A 194 20.12 1.29 24.12
CA ASN A 194 19.91 1.50 25.54
C ASN A 194 21.14 2.23 26.09
N MET A 195 20.97 3.45 26.61
CA MET A 195 22.02 4.11 27.37
C MET A 195 22.20 3.28 28.64
N VAL A 196 23.30 2.52 28.70
CA VAL A 196 23.79 1.96 29.95
C VAL A 196 24.14 3.17 30.80
N VAL A 197 23.32 3.44 31.82
CA VAL A 197 23.65 4.41 32.85
C VAL A 197 24.89 3.84 33.55
N SER A 198 26.05 4.48 33.33
CA SER A 198 27.23 4.24 34.16
C SER A 198 26.83 4.71 35.56
N SER A 199 26.57 3.76 36.45
CA SER A 199 26.54 4.04 37.88
C SER A 199 28.00 4.12 38.32
N ASP A 200 28.51 5.36 38.34
CA ASP A 200 29.75 5.71 39.01
C ASP A 200 29.56 5.70 40.53
#